data_AF-A0A970RUP8-F1
#
_entry.id   AF-A0A970RUP8-F1
#
_cell.length_a   1.000
_cell.length_b   1.000
_cell.length_c   1.000
_cell.angle_alpha   90.00
_cell.angle_beta   90.00
_cell.angle_gamma   90.00
#
_symmetry.space_group_name_H-M   'P 1'
#
loop_
_entity.id
_entity.type
_entity.pdbx_description
1 polymer ?
#
loop_
_entity_poly.entity_id
_entity_poly.type
_entity_poly.pdbx_seq_one_letter_code
_entity_poly.pdbx_strand_id
1 'polypeptide(L)'
;MKRLINSLVVSLAVLILVPILVVAATVPSATVSIPNVNLNPGQSYSYSILISVSSAFACMGNISVTGVAQASETFSWDTSGTTNESTTITKKITVSIPQSAKPGQTFTISVTGQVSAYADGQVTERYFSQTRTLQVVKKPATPTPKPTPKPSEWELALKAIEAMDADDELQIDITENAQMPASLLAAIEAKQARITFKFKDYTCVIDGRNIGDTEGSDIIDLSLNREKIGDVSAACGQADLYQLHFAHKGEFPGLFEFSFRADQNVPGDKVYLYQYLGHAGVFAGDQTTVVDENGDVAFVLSEGSDYIVISDRIEGALRNFDDTEKIESALRASEEEVKKLEEQILAYEAEKSEGAPAVAVPAIAAEPQSKGIPAQVSLPTVALIAALLGTGLLAVFATLYVLKAGPFKKRSS
;
A
#
# COMPACT_ATOMS: atom_id res chain seq x y z
N MET A 1 83.73 18.96 -23.85
CA MET A 1 84.84 18.42 -23.02
C MET A 1 84.82 18.87 -21.54
N LYS A 2 83.67 19.31 -20.97
CA LYS A 2 83.50 19.58 -19.52
C LYS A 2 82.22 18.97 -18.91
N ARG A 3 81.48 18.15 -19.67
CA ARG A 3 80.28 17.43 -19.23
C ARG A 3 80.39 15.89 -19.31
N LEU A 4 81.54 15.37 -19.74
CA LEU A 4 81.78 13.93 -19.88
C LEU A 4 82.73 13.34 -18.80
N ILE A 5 83.27 14.18 -17.92
CA ILE A 5 84.13 13.72 -16.80
C ILE A 5 83.33 13.59 -15.49
N ASN A 6 82.23 14.33 -15.32
CA ASN A 6 81.37 14.20 -14.13
C ASN A 6 80.40 13.01 -14.17
N SER A 7 80.24 12.33 -15.31
CA SER A 7 79.36 11.15 -15.41
C SER A 7 80.10 9.84 -15.12
N LEU A 8 81.44 9.84 -15.07
CA LEU A 8 82.23 8.63 -14.82
C LEU A 8 82.58 8.46 -13.32
N VAL A 9 82.55 9.55 -12.55
CA VAL A 9 82.78 9.51 -11.08
C VAL A 9 81.51 9.18 -10.29
N VAL A 10 80.32 9.40 -10.87
CA VAL A 10 79.04 9.05 -10.22
C VAL A 10 78.67 7.58 -10.46
N SER A 11 79.13 6.95 -11.54
CA SER A 11 78.85 5.53 -11.83
C SER A 11 79.81 4.52 -11.17
N LEU A 12 80.85 4.99 -10.47
CA LEU A 12 81.79 4.12 -9.73
C LEU A 12 81.61 4.21 -8.19
N ALA A 13 80.59 4.92 -7.71
CA ALA A 13 80.20 4.96 -6.29
C ALA A 13 78.93 4.12 -5.98
N VAL A 14 78.49 3.27 -6.91
CA VAL A 14 77.31 2.39 -6.78
C VAL A 14 77.70 0.90 -6.72
N LEU A 15 78.99 0.58 -6.70
CA LEU A 15 79.48 -0.79 -6.50
C LEU A 15 80.24 -0.85 -5.17
N ILE A 16 79.82 -1.76 -4.29
CA ILE A 16 80.26 -1.96 -2.89
C ILE A 16 79.51 -1.09 -1.87
N LEU A 17 78.18 -1.22 -1.85
CA LEU A 17 77.46 -1.34 -0.58
C LEU A 17 76.85 -2.75 -0.58
N VAL A 18 77.65 -3.75 -0.21
CA VAL A 18 77.07 -4.98 0.32
C VAL A 18 76.23 -4.52 1.50
N PRO A 19 74.89 -4.71 1.53
CA PRO A 19 74.23 -4.66 2.81
C PRO A 19 74.92 -5.77 3.60
N ILE A 20 75.78 -5.38 4.54
CA ILE A 20 76.02 -6.21 5.70
C ILE A 20 74.61 -6.43 6.21
N LEU A 21 74.05 -7.59 5.89
CA LEU A 21 72.87 -8.13 6.53
C LEU A 21 73.38 -8.33 7.95
N VAL A 22 73.39 -7.24 8.73
CA VAL A 22 73.29 -7.34 10.16
C VAL A 22 71.95 -8.02 10.30
N VAL A 23 71.99 -9.35 10.42
CA VAL A 23 70.88 -10.12 10.95
C VAL A 23 70.77 -9.55 12.36
N ALA A 24 70.06 -8.43 12.48
CA ALA A 24 69.70 -7.86 13.76
C ALA A 24 68.98 -9.00 14.43
N ALA A 25 69.63 -9.62 15.43
CA ALA A 25 69.08 -10.74 16.15
C ALA A 25 67.67 -10.32 16.55
N THR A 26 66.69 -10.94 15.91
CA THR A 26 65.31 -10.50 16.08
C THR A 26 64.94 -10.91 17.49
N VAL A 27 64.82 -9.90 18.34
CA VAL A 27 64.64 -10.13 19.77
C VAL A 27 63.23 -10.67 19.98
N PRO A 28 63.04 -11.81 20.68
CA PRO A 28 61.71 -12.35 20.89
C PRO A 28 60.85 -11.32 21.61
N SER A 29 59.62 -11.16 21.15
CA SER A 29 58.68 -10.23 21.76
C SER A 29 57.27 -10.79 21.74
N ALA A 30 56.47 -10.36 22.70
CA ALA A 30 55.05 -10.64 22.76
C ALA A 30 54.29 -9.36 23.09
N THR A 31 53.23 -9.08 22.33
CA THR A 31 52.30 -7.99 22.60
C THR A 31 50.91 -8.58 22.87
N VAL A 32 50.17 -7.97 23.80
CA VAL A 32 48.84 -8.42 24.18
C VAL A 32 47.82 -7.35 23.80
N SER A 33 46.67 -7.77 23.28
CA SER A 33 45.52 -6.90 23.05
C SER A 33 44.34 -7.37 23.89
N ILE A 34 43.82 -6.46 24.73
CA ILE A 34 42.65 -6.69 25.59
C ILE A 34 41.58 -5.68 25.16
N PRO A 35 40.41 -6.14 24.63
CA PRO A 35 39.38 -5.23 24.14
C PRO A 35 38.73 -4.42 25.27
N ASN A 36 38.31 -3.20 24.96
CA ASN A 36 37.64 -2.29 25.90
C ASN A 36 36.12 -2.50 25.84
N VAL A 37 35.48 -2.79 26.97
CA VAL A 37 34.02 -2.91 27.07
C VAL A 37 33.52 -2.34 28.40
N ASN A 38 32.37 -1.68 28.34
CA ASN A 38 31.63 -1.26 29.53
C ASN A 38 30.93 -2.48 30.14
N LEU A 39 30.96 -2.57 31.48
CA LEU A 39 30.53 -3.77 32.20
C LEU A 39 29.29 -3.49 33.03
N ASN A 40 28.29 -4.34 32.90
CA ASN A 40 27.04 -4.28 33.63
C ASN A 40 27.01 -5.37 34.71
N PRO A 41 26.51 -5.06 35.92
CA PRO A 41 26.26 -6.07 36.95
C PRO A 41 25.32 -7.18 36.46
N GLY A 42 25.62 -8.43 36.82
CA GLY A 42 24.79 -9.59 36.49
C GLY A 42 24.96 -10.14 35.06
N GLN A 43 25.94 -9.66 34.30
CA GLN A 43 26.26 -10.16 32.96
C GLN A 43 27.59 -10.90 32.92
N SER A 44 27.69 -11.88 32.03
CA SER A 44 28.93 -12.59 31.72
C SER A 44 29.51 -12.07 30.40
N TYR A 45 30.81 -11.83 30.38
CA TYR A 45 31.55 -11.31 29.24
C TYR A 45 32.61 -12.32 28.81
N SER A 46 32.74 -12.58 27.52
CA SER A 46 33.80 -13.42 26.96
C SER A 46 34.79 -12.54 26.20
N TYR A 47 36.06 -12.57 26.62
CA TYR A 47 37.14 -11.78 26.05
C TYR A 47 38.02 -12.67 25.20
N SER A 48 38.17 -12.32 23.92
CA SER A 48 39.24 -12.87 23.08
C SER A 48 40.51 -12.05 23.32
N ILE A 49 41.49 -12.66 23.99
CA ILE A 49 42.81 -12.09 24.21
C ILE A 49 43.73 -12.58 23.11
N LEU A 50 44.36 -11.64 22.41
CA LEU A 50 45.31 -11.93 21.35
C LEU A 50 46.72 -11.67 21.88
N ILE A 51 47.60 -12.67 21.75
CA ILE A 51 49.01 -12.60 22.12
C ILE A 51 49.80 -12.78 20.82
N SER A 52 50.34 -11.69 20.29
CA SER A 52 51.15 -11.70 19.08
C SER A 52 52.61 -11.93 19.46
N VAL A 53 53.15 -13.06 19.05
CA VAL A 53 54.52 -13.50 19.32
C VAL A 53 55.35 -13.28 18.07
N SER A 54 56.54 -12.71 18.22
CA SER A 54 57.48 -12.49 17.11
C SER A 54 58.83 -13.14 17.39
N SER A 55 59.39 -13.80 16.38
CA SER A 55 60.75 -14.36 16.39
C SER A 55 61.05 -15.25 17.60
N ALA A 56 60.19 -16.22 17.87
CA ALA A 56 60.32 -17.13 19.00
C ALA A 56 59.98 -18.57 18.60
N PHE A 57 60.54 -19.56 19.29
CA PHE A 57 60.14 -20.97 19.09
C PHE A 57 59.13 -21.43 20.13
N ALA A 58 59.05 -20.76 21.29
CA ALA A 58 58.07 -21.07 22.33
C ALA A 58 57.53 -19.82 23.04
N CYS A 59 56.30 -19.90 23.50
CA CYS A 59 55.65 -18.88 24.32
C CYS A 59 54.68 -19.56 25.29
N MET A 60 54.76 -19.23 26.58
CA MET A 60 53.84 -19.76 27.59
C MET A 60 53.49 -18.72 28.63
N GLY A 61 52.30 -18.83 29.22
CA GLY A 61 51.89 -17.89 30.24
C GLY A 61 50.49 -18.13 30.77
N ASN A 62 50.05 -17.15 31.55
CA ASN A 62 48.81 -17.16 32.28
C ASN A 62 48.05 -15.86 32.02
N ILE A 63 46.74 -16.00 31.91
CA ILE A 63 45.75 -14.94 31.94
C ILE A 63 45.06 -15.08 33.28
N SER A 64 45.01 -14.01 34.06
CA SER A 64 44.31 -13.98 35.34
C SER A 64 43.39 -12.78 35.41
N VAL A 65 42.24 -12.96 36.06
CA VAL A 65 41.25 -11.91 36.28
C VAL A 65 41.06 -11.79 37.79
N THR A 66 41.21 -10.57 38.30
CA THR A 66 41.15 -10.27 39.73
C THR A 66 40.26 -9.06 39.99
N GLY A 67 39.63 -8.97 41.18
CA GLY A 67 38.70 -7.89 41.54
C GLY A 67 37.31 -8.43 41.84
N VAL A 68 36.27 -7.83 41.25
CA VAL A 68 34.87 -8.25 41.44
C VAL A 68 34.51 -9.60 40.81
N ALA A 69 35.38 -10.12 39.95
CA ALA A 69 35.25 -11.43 39.33
C ALA A 69 36.61 -12.12 39.32
N GLN A 70 36.60 -13.45 39.29
CA GLN A 70 37.81 -14.27 39.22
C GLN A 70 37.68 -15.27 38.08
N ALA A 71 38.71 -15.33 37.25
CA ALA A 71 38.87 -16.29 36.19
C ALA A 71 40.36 -16.42 35.90
N SER A 72 40.79 -17.58 35.42
CA SER A 72 42.17 -17.79 34.99
C SER A 72 42.19 -18.74 33.80
N GLU A 73 43.12 -18.52 32.90
CA GLU A 73 43.33 -19.36 31.72
C GLU A 73 44.83 -19.43 31.44
N THR A 74 45.33 -20.55 30.93
CA THR A 74 46.73 -20.68 30.53
C THR A 74 46.87 -20.72 29.02
N PHE A 75 48.03 -20.34 28.52
CA PHE A 75 48.36 -20.48 27.11
C PHE A 75 49.78 -21.00 26.93
N SER A 76 49.95 -21.75 25.86
CA SER A 76 51.23 -22.27 25.44
C SER A 76 51.23 -22.42 23.92
N TRP A 77 52.37 -22.13 23.32
CA TRP A 77 52.67 -22.37 21.92
C TRP A 77 54.15 -22.75 21.81
N ASP A 78 54.46 -23.71 20.96
CA ASP A 78 55.80 -24.23 20.69
C ASP A 78 55.84 -24.72 19.23
N THR A 79 56.95 -24.49 18.52
CA THR A 79 57.19 -24.96 17.16
C THR A 79 57.76 -26.39 17.10
N SER A 80 57.92 -27.06 18.25
CA SER A 80 58.49 -28.41 18.42
C SER A 80 59.96 -28.55 17.97
N GLY A 81 60.67 -27.42 17.88
CA GLY A 81 62.06 -27.34 17.43
C GLY A 81 62.74 -26.02 17.80
N THR A 82 63.84 -25.69 17.11
CA THR A 82 64.63 -24.46 17.36
C THR A 82 64.35 -23.34 16.35
N THR A 83 63.33 -23.49 15.50
CA THR A 83 62.96 -22.48 14.51
C THR A 83 62.12 -21.39 15.15
N ASN A 84 62.61 -20.16 15.05
CA ASN A 84 61.89 -18.98 15.50
C ASN A 84 60.83 -18.59 14.47
N GLU A 85 59.59 -18.49 14.90
CA GLU A 85 58.43 -18.10 14.09
C GLU A 85 57.69 -16.91 14.71
N SER A 86 56.76 -16.34 13.95
CA SER A 86 55.83 -15.34 14.45
C SER A 86 54.41 -15.90 14.35
N THR A 87 53.64 -15.80 15.43
CA THR A 87 52.29 -16.34 15.50
C THR A 87 51.38 -15.43 16.33
N THR A 88 50.08 -15.70 16.29
CA THR A 88 49.11 -15.09 17.22
C THR A 88 48.35 -16.17 17.95
N ILE A 89 48.48 -16.19 19.27
CA ILE A 89 47.72 -17.08 20.16
C ILE A 89 46.45 -16.35 20.54
N THR A 90 45.29 -16.95 20.29
CA THR A 90 43.99 -16.41 20.71
C THR A 90 43.43 -17.27 21.84
N LYS A 91 43.13 -16.65 22.98
CA LYS A 91 42.47 -17.31 24.12
C LYS A 91 41.21 -16.59 24.53
N LYS A 92 40.19 -17.37 24.87
CA LYS A 92 38.93 -16.85 25.40
C LYS A 92 38.92 -16.98 26.91
N ILE A 93 38.66 -15.89 27.61
CA ILE A 93 38.39 -15.90 29.06
C ILE A 93 37.01 -15.35 29.32
N THR A 94 36.23 -16.06 30.13
CA THR A 94 34.87 -15.65 30.49
C THR A 94 34.87 -15.09 31.91
N VAL A 95 34.31 -13.89 32.07
CA VAL A 95 34.24 -13.17 33.34
C VAL A 95 32.78 -12.89 33.66
N SER A 96 32.30 -13.40 34.79
CA SER A 96 30.92 -13.18 35.25
C SER A 96 30.90 -12.08 36.32
N ILE A 97 30.18 -10.99 36.05
CA ILE A 97 30.07 -9.87 37.00
C ILE A 97 28.91 -10.13 37.95
N PRO A 98 29.13 -10.17 39.27
CA PRO A 98 28.06 -10.44 40.20
C PRO A 98 26.99 -9.35 40.15
N GLN A 99 25.72 -9.73 40.34
CA GLN A 99 24.61 -8.77 40.35
C GLN A 99 24.74 -7.72 41.48
N SER A 100 25.47 -8.06 42.55
CA SER A 100 25.79 -7.16 43.67
C SER A 100 26.91 -6.15 43.36
N ALA A 101 27.54 -6.21 42.18
CA ALA A 101 28.61 -5.28 41.82
C ALA A 101 28.10 -3.83 41.76
N LYS A 102 28.81 -2.91 42.41
CA LYS A 102 28.45 -1.50 42.46
C LYS A 102 29.11 -0.73 41.30
N PRO A 103 28.47 0.32 40.76
CA PRO A 103 29.09 1.19 39.77
C PRO A 103 30.42 1.75 40.31
N GLY A 104 31.45 1.76 39.47
CA GLY A 104 32.80 2.18 39.84
C GLY A 104 33.69 1.09 40.43
N GLN A 105 33.16 -0.11 40.74
CA GLN A 105 34.01 -1.24 41.06
C GLN A 105 34.80 -1.69 39.83
N THR A 106 36.00 -2.20 40.05
CA THR A 106 36.92 -2.57 38.97
C THR A 106 37.29 -4.05 39.04
N PHE A 107 37.70 -4.58 37.89
CA PHE A 107 38.50 -5.80 37.85
C PHE A 107 39.63 -5.62 36.85
N THR A 108 40.68 -6.41 37.02
CA THR A 108 41.91 -6.33 36.22
C THR A 108 42.16 -7.66 35.55
N ILE A 109 42.28 -7.63 34.22
CA ILE A 109 42.79 -8.74 33.42
C ILE A 109 44.31 -8.56 33.33
N SER A 110 45.06 -9.54 33.81
CA SER A 110 46.52 -9.58 33.78
C SER A 110 46.98 -10.74 32.93
N VAL A 111 47.78 -10.45 31.90
CA VAL A 111 48.40 -11.44 31.03
C VAL A 111 49.89 -11.40 31.25
N THR A 112 50.43 -12.50 31.75
CA THR A 112 51.86 -12.65 32.05
C THR A 112 52.39 -13.88 31.37
N GLY A 113 53.59 -13.81 30.82
CA GLY A 113 54.19 -14.98 30.20
C GLY A 113 55.66 -14.78 29.90
N GLN A 114 56.20 -15.78 29.23
CA GLN A 114 57.56 -15.86 28.76
C GLN A 114 57.55 -16.25 27.30
N VAL A 115 58.41 -15.60 26.51
CA VAL A 115 58.70 -15.94 25.13
C VAL A 115 60.17 -16.33 25.01
N SER A 116 60.46 -17.41 24.29
CA SER A 116 61.80 -17.97 24.14
C SER A 116 62.19 -18.04 22.66
N ALA A 117 63.38 -17.56 22.33
CA ALA A 117 63.99 -17.66 21.00
C ALA A 117 65.27 -18.47 21.06
N TYR A 118 65.61 -19.15 19.97
CA TYR A 118 66.87 -19.87 19.83
C TYR A 118 67.74 -19.16 18.80
N ALA A 119 68.97 -18.82 19.16
CA ALA A 119 69.95 -18.22 18.26
C ALA A 119 71.35 -18.69 18.65
N ASP A 120 72.17 -19.06 17.67
CA ASP A 120 73.59 -19.40 17.86
C ASP A 120 73.87 -20.46 18.95
N GLY A 121 73.00 -21.46 19.09
CA GLY A 121 73.18 -22.51 20.11
C GLY A 121 72.63 -22.16 21.50
N GLN A 122 72.07 -20.97 21.69
CA GLN A 122 71.57 -20.47 22.97
C GLN A 122 70.09 -20.12 22.92
N VAL A 123 69.42 -20.28 24.06
CA VAL A 123 68.04 -19.84 24.27
C VAL A 123 68.06 -18.46 24.95
N THR A 124 67.36 -17.50 24.35
CA THR A 124 67.08 -16.20 24.95
C THR A 124 65.62 -16.14 25.38
N GLU A 125 65.38 -15.79 26.64
CA GLU A 125 64.04 -15.68 27.21
C GLU A 125 63.68 -14.23 27.48
N ARG A 126 62.41 -13.88 27.29
CA ARG A 126 61.85 -12.60 27.70
C ARG A 126 60.51 -12.78 28.37
N TYR A 127 60.37 -12.11 29.50
CA TYR A 127 59.11 -12.04 30.23
C TYR A 127 58.30 -10.85 29.75
N PHE A 128 56.99 -11.02 29.69
CA PHE A 128 56.05 -9.94 29.42
C PHE A 128 54.93 -9.94 30.46
N SER A 129 54.43 -8.75 30.74
CA SER A 129 53.28 -8.54 31.60
C SER A 129 52.48 -7.37 31.05
N GLN A 130 51.19 -7.61 30.81
CA GLN A 130 50.25 -6.57 30.43
C GLN A 130 49.00 -6.68 31.29
N THR A 131 48.51 -5.53 31.74
CA THR A 131 47.30 -5.48 32.56
C THR A 131 46.30 -4.50 31.98
N ARG A 132 45.02 -4.80 32.16
CA ARG A 132 43.92 -3.91 31.80
C ARG A 132 42.88 -3.90 32.90
N THR A 133 42.64 -2.70 33.44
CA THR A 133 41.57 -2.48 34.41
C THR A 133 40.31 -2.03 33.69
N LEU A 134 39.21 -2.71 33.97
CA LEU A 134 37.88 -2.41 33.46
C LEU A 134 36.97 -1.98 34.62
N GLN A 135 36.00 -1.11 34.35
CA GLN A 135 35.09 -0.57 35.35
C GLN A 135 33.65 -1.04 35.13
N VAL A 136 32.99 -1.40 36.22
CA VAL A 136 31.54 -1.63 36.26
C VAL A 136 30.84 -0.29 36.08
N VAL A 137 30.14 -0.14 34.97
CA VAL A 137 29.33 1.05 34.70
C VAL A 137 28.00 0.95 35.43
N LYS A 138 27.34 2.09 35.61
CA LYS A 138 25.98 2.12 36.15
C LYS A 138 25.11 1.24 35.25
N LYS A 139 24.45 0.23 35.84
CA LYS A 139 23.42 -0.56 35.15
C LYS A 139 22.53 0.43 34.38
N PRO A 140 22.41 0.32 33.04
CA PRO A 140 21.47 1.13 32.30
C PRO A 140 20.13 1.00 33.01
N ALA A 141 19.49 2.13 33.32
CA ALA A 141 18.12 2.06 33.82
C ALA A 141 17.38 1.16 32.83
N THR A 142 16.72 0.12 33.35
CA THR A 142 15.76 -0.66 32.54
C THR A 142 14.95 0.38 31.78
N PRO A 143 14.89 0.35 30.44
CA PRO A 143 13.98 1.24 29.75
C PRO A 143 12.63 1.00 30.40
N THR A 144 12.10 2.03 31.05
CA THR A 144 10.68 2.03 31.40
C THR A 144 9.99 1.58 30.13
N PRO A 145 9.18 0.50 30.13
CA PRO A 145 8.44 0.15 28.94
C PRO A 145 7.80 1.45 28.48
N LYS A 146 8.19 1.92 27.29
CA LYS A 146 7.43 2.97 26.62
C LYS A 146 6.01 2.44 26.72
N PRO A 147 5.06 3.17 27.33
CA PRO A 147 3.70 2.67 27.40
C PRO A 147 3.36 2.25 25.97
N THR A 148 3.09 0.96 25.77
CA THR A 148 2.64 0.48 24.47
C THR A 148 1.51 1.42 24.11
N PRO A 149 1.62 2.19 23.01
CA PRO A 149 0.53 3.09 22.64
C PRO A 149 -0.73 2.23 22.66
N LYS A 150 -1.76 2.72 23.35
CA LYS A 150 -3.05 2.04 23.37
C LYS A 150 -3.39 1.79 21.89
N PRO A 151 -3.66 0.54 21.49
CA PRO A 151 -3.97 0.26 20.10
C PRO A 151 -5.19 1.08 19.69
N SER A 152 -5.17 1.61 18.47
CA SER A 152 -6.31 2.38 17.95
C SER A 152 -7.53 1.47 17.79
N GLU A 153 -8.72 2.07 17.70
CA GLU A 153 -9.95 1.32 17.41
C GLU A 153 -9.83 0.53 16.11
N TRP A 154 -9.19 1.09 15.08
CA TRP A 154 -8.93 0.41 13.81
C TRP A 154 -7.96 -0.77 13.92
N GLU A 155 -6.93 -0.67 14.76
CA GLU A 155 -6.02 -1.80 15.02
C GLU A 155 -6.72 -2.93 15.79
N LEU A 156 -7.64 -2.59 16.69
CA LEU A 156 -8.48 -3.57 17.39
C LEU A 156 -9.49 -4.21 16.44
N ALA A 157 -10.11 -3.41 15.55
CA ALA A 157 -11.03 -3.88 14.53
C ALA A 157 -10.37 -4.87 13.57
N LEU A 158 -9.18 -4.53 13.06
CA LEU A 158 -8.41 -5.42 12.19
C LEU A 158 -8.15 -6.77 12.86
N LYS A 159 -7.68 -6.77 14.11
CA LYS A 159 -7.43 -8.01 14.87
C LYS A 159 -8.70 -8.83 15.09
N ALA A 160 -9.83 -8.16 15.34
CA ALA A 160 -11.11 -8.84 15.49
C ALA A 160 -11.50 -9.55 14.19
N ILE A 161 -11.41 -8.87 13.06
CA ILE A 161 -11.71 -9.41 11.73
C ILE A 161 -10.77 -10.57 11.36
N GLU A 162 -9.47 -10.44 11.61
CA GLU A 162 -8.50 -11.51 11.37
C GLU A 162 -8.81 -12.79 12.17
N ALA A 163 -9.36 -12.63 13.37
CA ALA A 163 -9.74 -13.72 14.27
C ALA A 163 -11.12 -14.33 13.97
N MET A 164 -11.95 -13.70 13.13
CA MET A 164 -13.26 -14.22 12.73
C MET A 164 -13.14 -15.43 11.81
N ASP A 165 -14.20 -16.24 11.77
CA ASP A 165 -14.39 -17.24 10.73
C ASP A 165 -14.80 -16.58 9.40
N ALA A 166 -14.66 -17.30 8.30
CA ALA A 166 -15.10 -16.82 7.00
C ALA A 166 -16.64 -16.69 6.95
N ASP A 167 -17.13 -15.73 6.15
CA ASP A 167 -18.56 -15.45 5.94
C ASP A 167 -19.33 -14.96 7.18
N ASP A 168 -18.64 -14.62 8.27
CA ASP A 168 -19.24 -14.18 9.53
C ASP A 168 -19.57 -12.67 9.54
N GLU A 169 -20.42 -12.25 10.47
CA GLU A 169 -20.82 -10.85 10.67
C GLU A 169 -20.24 -10.28 11.97
N LEU A 170 -19.74 -9.04 11.94
CA LEU A 170 -19.24 -8.36 13.14
C LEU A 170 -19.63 -6.89 13.14
N GLN A 171 -20.00 -6.42 14.32
CA GLN A 171 -20.27 -5.00 14.57
C GLN A 171 -19.15 -4.39 15.40
N ILE A 172 -18.68 -3.22 14.99
CA ILE A 172 -17.56 -2.51 15.59
C ILE A 172 -17.96 -1.06 15.84
N ASP A 173 -17.86 -0.60 17.07
CA ASP A 173 -18.10 0.79 17.42
C ASP A 173 -16.81 1.61 17.18
N ILE A 174 -16.93 2.71 16.41
CA ILE A 174 -15.85 3.63 16.10
C ILE A 174 -16.20 5.01 16.68
N THR A 175 -15.43 5.45 17.66
CA THR A 175 -15.67 6.69 18.42
C THR A 175 -14.57 7.73 18.25
N GLU A 176 -13.37 7.33 17.82
CA GLU A 176 -12.21 8.22 17.73
C GLU A 176 -12.15 9.00 16.41
N ASN A 177 -12.09 8.30 15.26
CA ASN A 177 -12.05 8.91 13.93
C ASN A 177 -12.57 7.94 12.87
N ALA A 178 -13.15 8.46 11.78
CA ALA A 178 -13.69 7.64 10.69
C ALA A 178 -12.67 7.35 9.57
N GLN A 179 -11.37 7.55 9.82
CA GLN A 179 -10.29 7.32 8.84
C GLN A 179 -9.86 5.85 8.86
N MET A 180 -10.57 5.03 8.10
CA MET A 180 -10.35 3.60 8.04
C MET A 180 -9.09 3.27 7.22
N PRO A 181 -8.14 2.46 7.74
CA PRO A 181 -7.02 1.97 6.95
C PRO A 181 -7.49 1.01 5.85
N ALA A 182 -6.95 1.16 4.63
CA ALA A 182 -7.31 0.28 3.51
C ALA A 182 -6.93 -1.20 3.75
N SER A 183 -5.94 -1.48 4.61
CA SER A 183 -5.59 -2.85 5.01
C SER A 183 -6.75 -3.60 5.68
N LEU A 184 -7.70 -2.86 6.26
CA LEU A 184 -8.88 -3.44 6.88
C LEU A 184 -9.85 -3.99 5.82
N LEU A 185 -9.98 -3.35 4.66
CA LEU A 185 -10.77 -3.89 3.54
C LEU A 185 -10.21 -5.22 3.04
N ALA A 186 -8.89 -5.33 2.89
CA ALA A 186 -8.26 -6.58 2.47
C ALA A 186 -8.56 -7.72 3.47
N ALA A 187 -8.63 -7.41 4.77
CA ALA A 187 -9.01 -8.39 5.78
C ALA A 187 -10.49 -8.79 5.69
N ILE A 188 -11.38 -7.81 5.45
CA ILE A 188 -12.82 -8.06 5.24
C ILE A 188 -13.04 -8.93 4.00
N GLU A 189 -12.40 -8.58 2.88
CA GLU A 189 -12.45 -9.32 1.61
C GLU A 189 -11.94 -10.76 1.78
N ALA A 190 -10.77 -10.92 2.40
CA ALA A 190 -10.17 -12.24 2.62
C ALA A 190 -11.04 -13.17 3.47
N LYS A 191 -11.85 -12.61 4.37
CA LYS A 191 -12.81 -13.34 5.19
C LYS A 191 -14.18 -13.46 4.55
N GLN A 192 -14.45 -12.74 3.45
CA GLN A 192 -15.80 -12.56 2.89
C GLN A 192 -16.82 -12.14 3.98
N ALA A 193 -16.34 -11.38 4.96
CA ALA A 193 -17.10 -11.02 6.15
C ALA A 193 -17.99 -9.80 5.87
N ARG A 194 -19.07 -9.66 6.63
CA ARG A 194 -19.90 -8.46 6.61
C ARG A 194 -19.70 -7.67 7.90
N ILE A 195 -19.06 -6.50 7.79
CA ILE A 195 -18.71 -5.69 8.95
C ILE A 195 -19.60 -4.46 9.01
N THR A 196 -20.18 -4.22 10.19
CA THR A 196 -20.95 -3.01 10.50
C THR A 196 -20.12 -2.09 11.39
N PHE A 197 -19.66 -0.97 10.84
CA PHE A 197 -19.06 0.10 11.63
C PHE A 197 -20.15 1.03 12.15
N LYS A 198 -20.23 1.18 13.47
CA LYS A 198 -21.14 2.12 14.12
C LYS A 198 -20.39 3.39 14.48
N PHE A 199 -20.82 4.50 13.90
CA PHE A 199 -20.39 5.83 14.28
C PHE A 199 -21.43 6.45 15.23
N LYS A 200 -21.23 7.73 15.57
CA LYS A 200 -22.09 8.43 16.53
C LYS A 200 -23.57 8.46 16.14
N ASP A 201 -23.87 8.73 14.87
CA ASP A 201 -25.22 9.00 14.38
C ASP A 201 -25.56 8.34 13.04
N TYR A 202 -24.69 7.45 12.56
CA TYR A 202 -24.88 6.63 11.37
C TYR A 202 -24.06 5.34 11.46
N THR A 203 -24.35 4.39 10.58
CA THR A 203 -23.56 3.17 10.39
C THR A 203 -23.07 3.06 8.96
N CYS A 204 -21.98 2.32 8.78
CA CYS A 204 -21.47 1.92 7.48
C CYS A 204 -21.30 0.40 7.49
N VAL A 205 -21.94 -0.30 6.55
CA VAL A 205 -21.80 -1.74 6.35
C VAL A 205 -20.97 -1.99 5.11
N ILE A 206 -19.95 -2.84 5.27
CA ILE A 206 -19.07 -3.28 4.18
C ILE A 206 -19.16 -4.80 4.10
N ASP A 207 -19.51 -5.31 2.93
CA ASP A 207 -19.54 -6.74 2.63
C ASP A 207 -18.31 -7.12 1.79
N GLY A 208 -17.46 -8.00 2.34
CA GLY A 208 -16.24 -8.49 1.71
C GLY A 208 -16.45 -9.20 0.38
N ARG A 209 -17.68 -9.61 0.05
CA ARG A 209 -18.01 -10.20 -1.25
C ARG A 209 -18.19 -9.15 -2.36
N ASN A 210 -18.37 -7.88 -1.99
CA ASN A 210 -18.65 -6.77 -2.89
C ASN A 210 -17.55 -5.70 -2.88
N ILE A 211 -16.34 -6.07 -2.44
CA ILE A 211 -15.17 -5.19 -2.47
C ILE A 211 -14.58 -5.18 -3.89
N GLY A 212 -14.32 -3.98 -4.41
CA GLY A 212 -13.66 -3.75 -5.68
C GLY A 212 -12.15 -3.53 -5.50
N ASP A 213 -11.46 -3.22 -6.59
CA ASP A 213 -10.02 -2.95 -6.54
C ASP A 213 -9.72 -1.73 -5.65
N THR A 214 -8.73 -1.85 -4.76
CA THR A 214 -8.40 -0.82 -3.75
C THR A 214 -7.31 0.15 -4.23
N GLU A 215 -7.02 0.21 -5.54
CA GLU A 215 -5.84 0.92 -6.05
C GLU A 215 -5.78 2.39 -5.61
N GLY A 216 -4.74 2.72 -4.83
CA GLY A 216 -4.22 4.09 -4.71
C GLY A 216 -4.50 4.86 -3.41
N SER A 217 -5.25 4.31 -2.44
CA SER A 217 -5.50 4.99 -1.16
C SER A 217 -5.16 4.12 0.05
N ASP A 218 -4.25 4.59 0.91
CA ASP A 218 -3.89 3.92 2.18
C ASP A 218 -5.00 4.07 3.25
N ILE A 219 -5.86 5.07 3.10
CA ILE A 219 -6.91 5.47 4.04
C ILE A 219 -8.18 5.79 3.26
N ILE A 220 -9.32 5.38 3.82
CA ILE A 220 -10.66 5.69 3.33
C ILE A 220 -11.41 6.42 4.43
N ASP A 221 -11.84 7.65 4.14
CA ASP A 221 -12.51 8.50 5.12
C ASP A 221 -14.04 8.28 5.08
N LEU A 222 -14.55 7.53 6.05
CA LEU A 222 -15.97 7.21 6.17
C LEU A 222 -16.76 8.32 6.89
N SER A 223 -16.17 9.49 7.13
CA SER A 223 -16.85 10.62 7.78
C SER A 223 -18.02 11.12 6.96
N LEU A 224 -19.18 11.23 7.60
CA LEU A 224 -20.42 11.77 7.04
C LEU A 224 -20.88 12.96 7.90
N ASN A 225 -21.02 14.13 7.30
CA ASN A 225 -21.67 15.29 7.90
C ASN A 225 -23.09 15.44 7.34
N ARG A 226 -24.07 15.71 8.21
CA ARG A 226 -25.48 15.90 7.83
C ARG A 226 -26.01 17.32 8.07
N GLU A 227 -25.13 18.27 8.36
CA GLU A 227 -25.48 19.68 8.50
C GLU A 227 -25.95 20.24 7.16
N LYS A 228 -27.08 20.96 7.18
CA LYS A 228 -27.65 21.56 5.97
C LYS A 228 -26.85 22.77 5.50
N ILE A 229 -26.53 22.79 4.22
CA ILE A 229 -25.97 23.94 3.53
C ILE A 229 -27.12 24.70 2.85
N GLY A 230 -27.27 25.98 3.19
CA GLY A 230 -28.41 26.81 2.76
C GLY A 230 -28.56 26.93 1.24
N ASP A 231 -27.46 27.03 0.50
CA ASP A 231 -27.47 27.11 -0.97
C ASP A 231 -27.95 25.80 -1.62
N VAL A 232 -27.60 24.65 -1.04
CA VAL A 232 -28.06 23.33 -1.50
C VAL A 232 -29.56 23.16 -1.25
N SER A 233 -30.02 23.59 -0.07
CA SER A 233 -31.46 23.63 0.23
C SER A 233 -32.20 24.55 -0.74
N ALA A 234 -31.64 25.73 -1.05
CA ALA A 234 -32.27 26.67 -1.99
C ALA A 234 -32.39 26.07 -3.39
N ALA A 235 -31.38 25.32 -3.84
CA ALA A 235 -31.38 24.67 -5.15
C ALA A 235 -32.50 23.62 -5.32
N CYS A 236 -32.95 22.99 -4.22
CA CYS A 236 -34.08 22.07 -4.21
C CYS A 236 -35.37 22.69 -3.61
N GLY A 237 -35.47 24.02 -3.57
CA GLY A 237 -36.68 24.70 -3.09
C GLY A 237 -36.99 24.50 -1.60
N GLN A 238 -35.96 24.24 -0.79
CA GLN A 238 -36.02 23.93 0.65
C GLN A 238 -36.78 22.63 0.97
N ALA A 239 -36.87 21.72 -0.01
CA ALA A 239 -37.57 20.45 0.16
C ALA A 239 -36.66 19.31 0.66
N ASP A 240 -35.33 19.52 0.76
CA ASP A 240 -34.42 18.53 1.32
C ASP A 240 -34.82 18.17 2.76
N LEU A 241 -34.91 16.88 3.06
CA LEU A 241 -35.06 16.38 4.42
C LEU A 241 -33.69 16.33 5.09
N TYR A 242 -32.74 15.69 4.42
CA TYR A 242 -31.37 15.51 4.90
C TYR A 242 -30.38 15.84 3.79
N GLN A 243 -29.21 16.33 4.17
CA GLN A 243 -28.06 16.45 3.29
C GLN A 243 -26.98 15.51 3.81
N LEU A 244 -26.26 14.85 2.91
CA LEU A 244 -25.21 13.89 3.24
C LEU A 244 -23.92 14.35 2.58
N HIS A 245 -22.97 14.81 3.39
CA HIS A 245 -21.68 15.34 2.94
C HIS A 245 -20.56 14.36 3.36
N PHE A 246 -20.12 13.54 2.41
CA PHE A 246 -19.01 12.62 2.64
C PHE A 246 -17.67 13.36 2.56
N ALA A 247 -16.77 13.09 3.50
CA ALA A 247 -15.40 13.61 3.47
C ALA A 247 -14.58 12.97 2.34
N HIS A 248 -14.75 11.67 2.11
CA HIS A 248 -14.21 10.99 0.93
C HIS A 248 -14.93 11.48 -0.33
N LYS A 249 -14.15 11.81 -1.36
CA LYS A 249 -14.67 12.25 -2.66
C LYS A 249 -14.17 11.31 -3.75
N GLY A 250 -15.11 10.76 -4.53
CA GLY A 250 -14.82 9.79 -5.59
C GLY A 250 -15.20 8.37 -5.19
N GLU A 251 -14.80 7.40 -6.02
CA GLU A 251 -15.23 6.01 -5.89
C GLU A 251 -14.80 5.39 -4.56
N PHE A 252 -15.69 4.59 -3.98
CA PHE A 252 -15.37 3.64 -2.93
C PHE A 252 -14.87 2.33 -3.58
N PRO A 253 -13.98 1.59 -2.90
CA PRO A 253 -13.51 0.29 -3.37
C PRO A 253 -14.57 -0.80 -3.11
N GLY A 254 -15.74 -0.66 -3.73
CA GLY A 254 -16.89 -1.54 -3.55
C GLY A 254 -18.16 -0.79 -3.21
N LEU A 255 -19.17 -1.54 -2.77
CA LEU A 255 -20.47 -1.03 -2.35
C LEU A 255 -20.55 -0.91 -0.84
N PHE A 256 -20.72 0.30 -0.34
CA PHE A 256 -20.84 0.58 1.10
C PHE A 256 -22.27 1.01 1.41
N GLU A 257 -22.90 0.36 2.39
CA GLU A 257 -24.25 0.70 2.82
C GLU A 257 -24.18 1.65 4.02
N PHE A 258 -24.62 2.89 3.84
CA PHE A 258 -24.73 3.87 4.90
C PHE A 258 -26.16 3.93 5.41
N SER A 259 -26.34 3.77 6.72
CA SER A 259 -27.65 3.85 7.37
C SER A 259 -27.67 4.91 8.46
N PHE A 260 -28.79 5.62 8.59
CA PHE A 260 -28.97 6.63 9.62
C PHE A 260 -30.45 6.82 9.98
N ARG A 261 -30.67 7.46 11.14
CA ARG A 261 -32.00 7.75 11.65
C ARG A 261 -32.73 8.81 10.80
N ALA A 262 -33.90 8.46 10.28
CA ALA A 262 -34.75 9.37 9.52
C ALA A 262 -35.77 10.08 10.43
N ASP A 263 -35.29 11.00 11.28
CA ASP A 263 -36.11 11.68 12.31
C ASP A 263 -37.30 12.52 11.78
N GLN A 264 -37.28 12.90 10.51
CA GLN A 264 -38.34 13.66 9.82
C GLN A 264 -39.32 12.77 9.05
N ASN A 265 -39.19 11.45 9.15
CA ASN A 265 -40.02 10.48 8.46
C ASN A 265 -40.55 9.41 9.42
N VAL A 266 -41.51 8.61 8.96
CA VAL A 266 -42.04 7.45 9.70
C VAL A 266 -41.79 6.16 8.92
N PRO A 267 -41.72 4.99 9.61
CA PRO A 267 -41.63 3.69 8.94
C PRO A 267 -42.64 3.54 7.79
N GLY A 268 -42.16 3.11 6.63
CA GLY A 268 -42.95 2.96 5.41
C GLY A 268 -42.91 4.17 4.47
N ASP A 269 -42.40 5.34 4.90
CA ASP A 269 -42.19 6.47 4.01
C ASP A 269 -41.14 6.13 2.95
N LYS A 270 -41.44 6.43 1.69
CA LYS A 270 -40.46 6.34 0.59
C LYS A 270 -39.68 7.65 0.50
N VAL A 271 -38.36 7.53 0.37
CA VAL A 271 -37.46 8.67 0.16
C VAL A 271 -36.57 8.46 -1.06
N TYR A 272 -36.13 9.56 -1.64
CA TYR A 272 -35.33 9.62 -2.85
C TYR A 272 -33.96 10.21 -2.52
N LEU A 273 -32.90 9.56 -2.97
CA LEU A 273 -31.54 10.05 -2.88
C LEU A 273 -31.13 10.68 -4.22
N TYR A 274 -30.70 11.93 -4.17
CA TYR A 274 -30.11 12.62 -5.31
C TYR A 274 -28.68 13.02 -5.00
N GLN A 275 -27.77 12.76 -5.92
CA GLN A 275 -26.44 13.31 -5.90
C GLN A 275 -26.49 14.80 -6.30
N TYR A 276 -25.83 15.66 -5.53
CA TYR A 276 -25.66 17.07 -5.84
C TYR A 276 -24.35 17.31 -6.60
N LEU A 277 -24.47 17.62 -7.89
CA LEU A 277 -23.33 17.93 -8.75
C LEU A 277 -23.00 19.42 -8.64
N GLY A 278 -22.32 19.80 -7.55
CA GLY A 278 -22.09 21.21 -7.20
C GLY A 278 -21.41 22.08 -8.27
N HIS A 279 -20.62 21.48 -9.17
CA HIS A 279 -20.00 22.20 -10.30
C HIS A 279 -21.00 22.62 -11.38
N ALA A 280 -22.10 21.89 -11.53
CA ALA A 280 -23.17 22.16 -12.49
C ALA A 280 -24.43 22.73 -11.82
N GLY A 281 -24.53 22.67 -10.49
CA GLY A 281 -25.70 23.12 -9.73
C GLY A 281 -26.95 22.28 -10.01
N VAL A 282 -26.78 21.02 -10.41
CA VAL A 282 -27.87 20.10 -10.78
C VAL A 282 -27.90 18.88 -9.87
N PHE A 283 -29.08 18.30 -9.75
CA PHE A 283 -29.29 17.03 -9.04
C PHE A 283 -29.34 15.88 -10.03
N ALA A 284 -28.78 14.75 -9.64
CA ALA A 284 -28.88 13.51 -10.39
C ALA A 284 -29.46 12.40 -9.51
N GLY A 285 -30.55 11.78 -9.95
CA GLY A 285 -31.15 10.66 -9.24
C GLY A 285 -30.15 9.52 -9.10
N ASP A 286 -30.12 8.93 -7.90
CA ASP A 286 -29.22 7.83 -7.56
C ASP A 286 -30.01 6.58 -7.17
N GLN A 287 -30.72 6.63 -6.05
CA GLN A 287 -31.48 5.48 -5.52
C GLN A 287 -32.73 5.92 -4.74
N THR A 288 -33.61 4.96 -4.48
CA THR A 288 -34.78 5.16 -3.61
C THR A 288 -34.79 4.10 -2.53
N THR A 289 -35.22 4.46 -1.32
CA THR A 289 -35.37 3.51 -0.22
C THR A 289 -36.65 3.81 0.55
N VAL A 290 -37.00 2.92 1.47
CA VAL A 290 -38.16 3.05 2.37
C VAL A 290 -37.63 3.05 3.79
N VAL A 291 -38.17 3.94 4.63
CA VAL A 291 -37.86 3.98 6.05
C VAL A 291 -38.26 2.66 6.69
N ASP A 292 -37.31 2.00 7.36
CA ASP A 292 -37.53 0.68 7.95
C ASP A 292 -38.41 0.76 9.22
N GLU A 293 -38.75 -0.41 9.80
CA GLU A 293 -39.55 -0.49 11.03
C GLU A 293 -38.89 0.19 12.23
N ASN A 294 -37.56 0.30 12.23
CA ASN A 294 -36.84 0.97 13.29
C ASN A 294 -36.96 2.49 13.14
N GLY A 295 -37.12 3.02 11.93
CA GLY A 295 -37.12 4.44 11.60
C GLY A 295 -35.82 4.91 10.93
N ASP A 296 -35.05 3.98 10.36
CA ASP A 296 -33.77 4.23 9.71
C ASP A 296 -33.92 4.11 8.19
N VAL A 297 -33.03 4.79 7.46
CA VAL A 297 -32.90 4.68 6.00
C VAL A 297 -31.50 4.21 5.66
N ALA A 298 -31.40 3.26 4.73
CA ALA A 298 -30.14 2.71 4.25
C ALA A 298 -29.96 2.99 2.75
N PHE A 299 -28.76 3.42 2.39
CA PHE A 299 -28.36 3.74 1.02
C PHE A 299 -27.06 3.02 0.68
N VAL A 300 -27.05 2.28 -0.43
CA VAL A 300 -25.87 1.58 -0.92
C VAL A 300 -25.16 2.49 -1.92
N LEU A 301 -23.91 2.85 -1.63
CA LEU A 301 -23.14 3.84 -2.38
C LEU A 301 -21.85 3.22 -2.90
N SER A 302 -21.53 3.53 -4.17
CA SER A 302 -20.25 3.19 -4.80
C SER A 302 -19.29 4.38 -4.83
N GLU A 303 -19.70 5.57 -4.39
CA GLU A 303 -18.87 6.77 -4.37
C GLU A 303 -19.20 7.68 -3.18
N GLY A 304 -18.19 8.38 -2.68
CA GLY A 304 -18.33 9.46 -1.72
C GLY A 304 -18.59 10.78 -2.46
N SER A 305 -19.71 11.42 -2.17
CA SER A 305 -20.11 12.68 -2.81
C SER A 305 -20.92 13.55 -1.85
N ASP A 306 -21.62 14.54 -2.40
CA ASP A 306 -22.66 15.27 -1.67
C ASP A 306 -24.01 14.80 -2.18
N TYR A 307 -24.90 14.41 -1.26
CA TYR A 307 -26.24 13.93 -1.60
C TYR A 307 -27.30 14.68 -0.81
N ILE A 308 -28.51 14.64 -1.32
CA ILE A 308 -29.71 15.06 -0.60
C ILE A 308 -30.74 13.95 -0.59
N VAL A 309 -31.48 13.88 0.50
CA VAL A 309 -32.61 12.98 0.68
C VAL A 309 -33.88 13.81 0.74
N ILE A 310 -34.88 13.44 -0.04
CA ILE A 310 -36.13 14.18 -0.21
C ILE A 310 -37.33 13.22 -0.28
N SER A 311 -38.50 13.66 0.17
CA SER A 311 -39.75 12.87 0.09
C SER A 311 -40.34 12.80 -1.31
N ASP A 312 -40.10 13.82 -2.13
CA ASP A 312 -40.65 13.96 -3.48
C ASP A 312 -39.53 14.08 -4.52
N ARG A 313 -39.85 13.71 -5.76
CA ARG A 313 -38.90 13.81 -6.86
C ARG A 313 -38.61 15.27 -7.22
N ILE A 314 -37.36 15.56 -7.59
CA ILE A 314 -36.94 16.88 -8.06
C ILE A 314 -37.21 16.98 -9.56
N GLU A 315 -38.05 17.92 -9.98
CA GLU A 315 -38.32 18.18 -11.40
C GLU A 315 -37.04 18.66 -12.11
N GLY A 316 -36.77 18.12 -13.31
CA GLY A 316 -35.59 18.48 -14.10
C GLY A 316 -34.26 17.90 -13.61
N ALA A 317 -34.26 17.04 -12.57
CA ALA A 317 -33.07 16.29 -12.18
C ALA A 317 -32.61 15.35 -13.31
N LEU A 318 -31.30 15.15 -13.44
CA LEU A 318 -30.73 14.14 -14.33
C LEU A 318 -31.05 12.75 -13.79
N ARG A 319 -31.21 11.75 -14.68
CA ARG A 319 -31.51 10.35 -14.27
C ARG A 319 -32.68 10.29 -13.28
N ASN A 320 -33.69 11.12 -13.50
CA ASN A 320 -34.81 11.17 -12.58
C ASN A 320 -35.53 9.83 -12.66
N PHE A 321 -35.98 9.29 -11.52
CA PHE A 321 -36.54 7.94 -11.39
C PHE A 321 -37.77 7.64 -12.29
N ASP A 322 -38.23 8.62 -13.08
CA ASP A 322 -39.28 8.54 -14.09
C ASP A 322 -38.78 8.24 -15.51
N ASP A 323 -37.50 8.47 -15.82
CA ASP A 323 -36.99 8.29 -17.17
C ASP A 323 -37.04 6.83 -17.60
N THR A 324 -36.84 5.87 -16.68
CA THR A 324 -36.90 4.44 -16.99
C THR A 324 -38.31 3.97 -17.38
N GLU A 325 -39.36 4.34 -16.62
CA GLU A 325 -40.74 3.95 -16.95
C GLU A 325 -41.28 4.67 -18.20
N LYS A 326 -40.92 5.95 -18.40
CA LYS A 326 -41.29 6.68 -19.62
C LYS A 326 -40.59 6.14 -20.85
N ILE A 327 -39.33 5.73 -20.75
CA ILE A 327 -38.59 5.08 -21.84
C ILE A 327 -39.18 3.71 -22.16
N GLU A 328 -39.49 2.89 -21.15
CA GLU A 328 -40.09 1.56 -21.35
C GLU A 328 -41.50 1.62 -21.95
N SER A 329 -42.33 2.57 -21.50
CA SER A 329 -43.66 2.79 -22.06
C SER A 329 -43.60 3.32 -23.50
N ALA A 330 -42.69 4.26 -23.79
CA ALA A 330 -42.46 4.73 -25.15
C ALA A 330 -41.93 3.62 -26.08
N LEU A 331 -41.06 2.73 -25.56
CA LEU A 331 -40.55 1.60 -26.32
C LEU A 331 -41.67 0.60 -26.67
N ARG A 332 -42.52 0.22 -25.70
CA ARG A 332 -43.68 -0.65 -25.96
C ARG A 332 -44.66 -0.05 -26.96
N ALA A 333 -44.93 1.26 -26.86
CA ALA A 333 -45.78 1.95 -27.82
C ALA A 333 -45.18 1.90 -29.24
N SER A 334 -43.86 2.07 -29.36
CA SER A 334 -43.18 1.95 -30.66
C SER A 334 -43.19 0.52 -31.23
N GLU A 335 -43.08 -0.50 -30.38
CA GLU A 335 -43.15 -1.91 -30.80
C GLU A 335 -44.54 -2.27 -31.35
N GLU A 336 -45.61 -1.74 -30.76
CA GLU A 336 -46.98 -1.92 -31.27
C GLU A 336 -47.20 -1.23 -32.62
N GLU A 337 -46.64 -0.04 -32.81
CA GLU A 337 -46.71 0.67 -34.10
C GLU A 337 -45.94 -0.08 -35.20
N VAL A 338 -44.75 -0.61 -34.89
CA VAL A 338 -43.97 -1.43 -35.83
C VAL A 338 -44.75 -2.69 -36.23
N LYS A 339 -45.33 -3.40 -35.26
CA LYS A 339 -46.14 -4.59 -35.55
C LYS A 339 -47.33 -4.28 -36.46
N LYS A 340 -48.01 -3.15 -36.24
CA LYS A 340 -49.13 -2.70 -37.07
C LYS A 340 -48.69 -2.38 -38.51
N LEU A 341 -47.50 -1.82 -38.68
CA LEU A 341 -46.89 -1.55 -39.99
C LEU A 341 -46.51 -2.85 -40.70
N GLU A 342 -45.94 -3.83 -40.00
CA GLU A 342 -45.63 -5.15 -40.55
C GLU A 342 -46.88 -5.88 -41.06
N GLU A 343 -47.97 -5.86 -40.28
CA GLU A 343 -49.27 -6.43 -40.70
C GLU A 343 -49.84 -5.73 -41.94
N GLN A 344 -49.70 -4.40 -42.04
CA GLN A 344 -50.10 -3.64 -43.23
C GLN A 344 -49.26 -3.97 -44.47
N ILE A 345 -47.95 -4.15 -44.30
CA ILE A 345 -47.06 -4.57 -45.39
C ILE A 345 -47.43 -5.97 -45.87
N LEU A 346 -47.68 -6.91 -44.95
CA LEU A 346 -48.07 -8.28 -45.28
C LEU A 346 -49.40 -8.33 -46.03
N ALA A 347 -50.38 -7.52 -45.62
CA ALA A 347 -51.67 -7.39 -46.29
C ALA A 347 -51.51 -6.80 -47.71
N TYR A 348 -50.67 -5.77 -47.87
CA TYR A 348 -50.39 -5.16 -49.16
C TYR A 348 -49.66 -6.12 -50.12
N GLU A 349 -48.74 -6.94 -49.61
CA GLU A 349 -48.05 -7.97 -50.40
C GLU A 349 -48.99 -9.10 -50.81
N ALA A 350 -49.94 -9.49 -49.96
CA ALA A 350 -50.97 -10.46 -50.28
C ALA A 350 -51.91 -9.96 -51.40
N GLU A 351 -52.39 -8.72 -51.30
CA GLU A 351 -53.23 -8.08 -52.34
C GLU A 351 -52.50 -7.92 -53.68
N LYS A 352 -51.19 -7.66 -53.64
CA LYS A 352 -50.35 -7.59 -54.86
C LYS A 352 -50.12 -8.97 -55.49
N SER A 353 -50.19 -10.06 -54.72
CA SER A 353 -50.04 -11.42 -55.22
C SER A 353 -51.31 -11.99 -55.88
N GLU A 354 -52.50 -11.52 -55.51
CA GLU A 354 -53.79 -11.93 -56.12
C GLU A 354 -54.11 -11.19 -57.43
N GLY A 355 -53.35 -10.15 -57.78
CA GLY A 355 -53.57 -9.29 -58.95
C GLY A 355 -52.68 -9.55 -60.17
N ALA A 356 -51.89 -10.63 -60.22
CA ALA A 356 -51.01 -10.92 -61.36
C ALA A 356 -51.67 -11.88 -62.38
N PRO A 357 -52.32 -11.39 -63.47
CA PRO A 357 -52.69 -12.27 -64.56
C PRO A 357 -51.42 -12.72 -65.30
N ALA A 358 -51.38 -14.01 -65.63
CA ALA A 358 -50.38 -14.61 -66.49
C ALA A 358 -50.33 -13.88 -67.84
N VAL A 359 -49.24 -13.15 -68.11
CA VAL A 359 -49.00 -12.47 -69.39
C VAL A 359 -48.56 -13.51 -70.41
N ALA A 360 -49.48 -13.89 -71.30
CA ALA A 360 -49.15 -14.38 -72.63
C ALA A 360 -48.94 -13.19 -73.58
N VAL A 361 -47.83 -13.23 -74.31
CA VAL A 361 -47.44 -12.31 -75.40
C VAL A 361 -48.47 -12.40 -76.54
N PRO A 362 -49.03 -11.29 -77.11
CA PRO A 362 -48.38 -10.66 -78.28
C PRO A 362 -48.60 -9.13 -78.52
N ALA A 363 -47.58 -8.55 -79.18
CA ALA A 363 -47.58 -7.62 -80.32
C ALA A 363 -48.60 -6.46 -80.49
N ILE A 364 -48.01 -5.25 -80.56
CA ILE A 364 -48.20 -4.15 -81.54
C ILE A 364 -49.39 -3.16 -81.39
N ALA A 365 -48.97 -1.89 -81.25
CA ALA A 365 -49.50 -0.63 -81.77
C ALA A 365 -50.55 0.22 -81.00
N ALA A 366 -50.14 1.49 -80.89
CA ALA A 366 -50.89 2.74 -80.95
C ALA A 366 -51.56 3.27 -79.66
N GLU A 367 -50.87 4.27 -79.08
CA GLU A 367 -51.41 5.46 -78.40
C GLU A 367 -52.49 6.22 -79.24
N PRO A 368 -53.24 7.24 -78.72
CA PRO A 368 -53.09 7.94 -77.43
C PRO A 368 -54.40 8.29 -76.67
N GLN A 369 -54.21 8.97 -75.52
CA GLN A 369 -55.05 10.02 -74.90
C GLN A 369 -55.89 9.71 -73.63
N SER A 370 -55.29 10.12 -72.50
CA SER A 370 -55.76 11.21 -71.62
C SER A 370 -57.17 11.11 -71.00
N LYS A 371 -57.21 10.90 -69.68
CA LYS A 371 -57.85 11.82 -68.70
C LYS A 371 -57.42 11.46 -67.27
N GLY A 372 -57.21 12.51 -66.47
CA GLY A 372 -56.26 12.52 -65.36
C GLY A 372 -56.80 12.20 -63.97
N ILE A 373 -55.84 11.99 -63.07
CA ILE A 373 -55.94 12.12 -61.61
C ILE A 373 -54.61 12.74 -61.13
N PRO A 374 -54.59 13.83 -60.35
CA PRO A 374 -53.35 14.47 -59.91
C PRO A 374 -52.68 13.73 -58.75
N ALA A 375 -51.36 13.83 -58.75
CA ALA A 375 -50.43 13.33 -57.74
C ALA A 375 -50.55 14.03 -56.38
N GLN A 376 -50.24 13.31 -55.29
CA GLN A 376 -49.27 13.71 -54.26
C GLN A 376 -49.34 12.75 -53.05
N VAL A 377 -48.46 11.76 -53.01
CA VAL A 377 -47.89 11.30 -51.74
C VAL A 377 -46.42 11.69 -51.81
N SER A 378 -46.09 12.75 -51.09
CA SER A 378 -44.75 13.32 -51.07
C SER A 378 -43.77 12.31 -50.46
N LEU A 379 -42.59 12.21 -51.06
CA LEU A 379 -41.45 11.38 -50.63
C LEU A 379 -40.63 11.87 -49.40
N PRO A 380 -40.91 12.96 -48.63
CA PRO A 380 -39.96 13.41 -47.62
C PRO A 380 -40.02 12.59 -46.33
N THR A 381 -41.06 11.79 -46.06
CA THR A 381 -41.21 11.14 -44.74
C THR A 381 -40.27 9.95 -44.55
N VAL A 382 -40.02 9.14 -45.58
CA VAL A 382 -39.09 8.00 -45.50
C VAL A 382 -37.64 8.48 -45.45
N ALA A 383 -37.32 9.58 -46.15
CA ALA A 383 -36.01 10.22 -46.07
C ALA A 383 -35.76 10.90 -44.71
N LEU A 384 -36.79 11.48 -44.08
CA LEU A 384 -36.69 12.11 -42.75
C LEU A 384 -36.47 11.06 -41.65
N ILE A 385 -37.15 9.91 -41.72
CA ILE A 385 -37.00 8.81 -40.75
C ILE A 385 -35.62 8.15 -40.88
N ALA A 386 -35.12 7.94 -42.11
CA ALA A 386 -33.77 7.44 -42.33
C ALA A 386 -32.69 8.44 -41.87
N ALA A 387 -32.92 9.75 -42.03
CA ALA A 387 -32.01 10.78 -41.54
C ALA A 387 -31.99 10.90 -40.01
N LEU A 388 -33.14 10.75 -39.33
CA LEU A 388 -33.24 10.78 -37.87
C LEU A 388 -32.62 9.54 -37.21
N LEU A 389 -32.81 8.35 -37.79
CA LEU A 389 -32.15 7.12 -37.33
C LEU A 389 -30.63 7.14 -37.59
N GLY A 390 -30.19 7.67 -38.73
CA GLY A 390 -28.77 7.81 -39.05
C GLY A 390 -28.02 8.82 -38.17
N THR A 391 -28.67 9.93 -37.79
CA THR A 391 -28.06 10.97 -36.93
C THR A 391 -28.02 10.56 -35.46
N GLY A 392 -29.03 9.85 -34.97
CA GLY A 392 -29.02 9.29 -33.60
C GLY A 392 -27.91 8.25 -33.40
N LEU A 393 -27.72 7.35 -34.37
CA LEU A 393 -26.66 6.33 -34.30
C LEU A 393 -25.25 6.94 -34.40
N LEU A 394 -25.05 7.95 -35.25
CA LEU A 394 -23.76 8.66 -35.34
C LEU A 394 -23.42 9.45 -34.05
N ALA A 395 -24.41 10.03 -33.37
CA ALA A 395 -24.19 10.71 -32.09
C ALA A 395 -23.79 9.74 -30.98
N VAL A 396 -24.43 8.56 -30.91
CA VAL A 396 -24.09 7.51 -29.93
C VAL A 396 -22.68 6.95 -30.20
N PHE A 397 -22.32 6.72 -31.46
CA PHE A 397 -20.97 6.27 -31.82
C PHE A 397 -19.90 7.35 -31.59
N ALA A 398 -20.19 8.63 -31.81
CA ALA A 398 -19.26 9.73 -31.52
C ALA A 398 -19.00 9.89 -30.02
N THR A 399 -20.04 9.79 -29.18
CA THR A 399 -19.90 9.84 -27.72
C THR A 399 -19.12 8.64 -27.17
N LEU A 400 -19.36 7.43 -27.70
CA LEU A 400 -18.58 6.24 -27.35
C LEU A 400 -17.13 6.30 -27.83
N TYR A 401 -16.85 6.95 -28.98
CA TYR A 401 -15.48 7.10 -29.49
C TYR A 401 -14.67 8.15 -28.71
N VAL A 402 -15.31 9.24 -28.27
CA VAL A 402 -14.70 10.27 -27.42
C VAL A 402 -14.44 9.75 -26.00
N LEU A 403 -15.30 8.86 -25.47
CA LEU A 403 -15.09 8.23 -24.17
C LEU A 403 -14.02 7.12 -24.20
N LYS A 404 -13.79 6.46 -25.35
CA LYS A 404 -12.79 5.37 -25.48
C LYS A 404 -11.41 5.85 -25.91
N ALA A 405 -11.28 7.06 -26.46
CA ALA A 405 -10.01 7.63 -26.92
C ALA A 405 -9.72 8.97 -26.25
N GLY A 406 -9.53 8.99 -24.92
CA GLY A 406 -9.02 10.18 -24.23
C GLY A 406 -7.50 10.36 -24.42
N PRO A 407 -7.01 11.49 -24.94
CA PRO A 407 -5.59 11.81 -24.98
C PRO A 407 -5.24 12.76 -23.83
N PHE A 408 -4.96 12.24 -22.64
CA PHE A 408 -4.27 13.00 -21.59
C PHE A 408 -3.13 12.19 -21.00
N LYS A 409 -2.09 12.03 -21.83
CA LYS A 409 -0.76 11.65 -21.38
C LYS A 409 -0.11 12.87 -20.72
N LYS A 410 -0.13 12.93 -19.38
CA LYS A 410 0.67 13.90 -18.60
C LYS A 410 2.15 13.80 -19.01
N ARG A 411 2.76 14.92 -19.40
CA ARG A 411 4.22 15.08 -19.41
C ARG A 411 4.66 15.53 -18.03
N SER A 412 5.67 14.86 -17.50
CA SER A 412 6.43 15.23 -16.31
C SER A 412 7.18 16.55 -16.54
N SER A 413 7.10 17.44 -15.57
CA SER A 413 8.19 18.33 -15.15
C SER A 413 8.23 18.31 -13.64
#